data_AF-A0A2P6RM81-F1
#
_entry.id   AF-A0A2P6RM81-F1
#
_cell.length_a   1.000
_cell.length_b   1.000
_cell.length_c   1.000
_cell.angle_alpha   90.00
_cell.angle_beta   90.00
_cell.angle_gamma   90.00
#
_symmetry.space_group_name_H-M   'P 1'
#
loop_
_entity.id
_entity.type
_entity.pdbx_description
1 polymer ?
#
loop_
_entity_poly.entity_id
_entity_poly.type
_entity_poly.pdbx_seq_one_letter_code
_entity_poly.pdbx_strand_id
1 'polypeptide(L)' 'MAHCNLACSSFWLFFPLICSLFMSKKNLGGLDPHFYDNTCPQAQEIVKFVDAEAAAIDGRMPASLLRQHFHD' A
#
# COMPACT_ATOMS: atom_id res chain seq x y z
N MET A 1 16.88 -35.72 34.03
CA MET A 1 17.34 -35.20 32.72
C MET A 1 16.19 -35.22 31.70
N ALA A 2 15.06 -34.58 32.02
CA ALA A 2 13.87 -34.56 31.14
C ALA A 2 13.05 -33.25 31.23
N HIS A 3 13.55 -32.24 31.95
CA HIS A 3 12.84 -30.96 32.17
C HIS A 3 13.37 -29.83 31.26
N CYS A 4 13.93 -30.16 30.09
CA CYS A 4 14.48 -29.18 29.16
C CYS A 4 14.12 -29.48 27.69
N ASN A 5 12.92 -30.01 27.42
CA ASN A 5 12.46 -30.26 26.04
C ASN A 5 11.03 -29.78 25.74
N LEU A 6 10.27 -29.29 26.74
CA LEU A 6 8.87 -28.90 26.52
C LEU A 6 8.67 -27.40 26.25
N ALA A 7 9.61 -26.53 26.66
CA ALA A 7 9.52 -25.09 26.41
C ALA A 7 9.97 -24.68 24.99
N CYS A 8 10.66 -25.57 24.26
CA CYS A 8 11.13 -25.31 22.90
C CYS A 8 10.05 -25.59 21.83
N SER A 9 9.10 -26.50 22.09
CA SER A 9 8.09 -26.90 21.09
C SER A 9 6.93 -25.91 20.95
N SER A 10 6.67 -25.08 21.98
CA SER A 10 5.55 -24.13 21.98
C SER A 10 5.79 -22.91 21.08
N PHE A 11 7.05 -22.60 20.77
CA PHE A 11 7.40 -21.44 19.94
C PHE A 11 7.01 -21.62 18.46
N TRP A 12 6.94 -22.88 18.01
CA TRP A 12 6.55 -23.25 16.65
C TRP A 12 5.09 -22.97 16.32
N LEU A 13 4.21 -22.89 17.33
CA LEU A 13 2.78 -22.63 17.13
C LEU A 13 2.46 -21.13 16.94
N PHE A 14 3.30 -20.24 17.47
CA PHE A 14 3.14 -18.79 17.30
C PHE A 14 3.80 -18.26 16.02
N PHE A 15 4.83 -18.94 15.53
CA PHE A 15 5.53 -18.61 14.28
C PHE A 15 4.61 -18.48 13.04
N PRO A 16 3.66 -19.40 12.76
CA PRO A 16 2.77 -19.26 11.61
C PRO A 16 1.76 -18.12 11.76
N LEU A 17 1.34 -17.80 13.00
CA LEU A 17 0.38 -16.74 13.28
C LEU A 17 1.02 -15.34 13.17
N ILE A 18 2.32 -15.25 13.44
CA ILE A 18 3.12 -14.04 13.17
C ILE A 18 3.46 -13.96 11.67
N CYS A 19 3.84 -15.07 11.02
CA CYS A 19 4.12 -15.08 9.58
C CYS A 19 2.89 -14.70 8.73
N SER A 20 1.68 -15.11 9.12
CA SER A 20 0.46 -14.74 8.39
C SER A 20 0.16 -13.23 8.41
N LEU A 21 0.64 -12.51 9.43
CA LEU A 21 0.51 -11.05 9.52
C LEU A 21 1.52 -10.30 8.65
N PHE A 22 2.64 -10.92 8.28
CA PHE A 22 3.70 -10.30 7.47
C PHE A 22 3.66 -10.68 5.97
N MET A 23 2.77 -11.58 5.57
CA MET A 23 2.57 -11.96 4.17
C MET A 23 1.83 -10.84 3.43
N SER A 24 2.59 -9.98 2.74
CA SER A 24 2.03 -8.97 1.84
C SER A 24 1.23 -9.65 0.72
N LYS A 25 -0.05 -9.32 0.59
CA LYS A 25 -0.87 -9.79 -0.53
C LYS A 25 -0.32 -9.17 -1.81
N LYS A 26 0.24 -9.99 -2.70
CA LYS A 26 0.57 -9.54 -4.05
C LYS A 26 -0.73 -9.22 -4.77
N ASN A 27 -0.84 -8.00 -5.30
CA ASN A 27 -1.96 -7.64 -6.18
C ASN A 27 -1.87 -8.50 -7.43
N LEU A 28 -2.91 -9.28 -7.73
CA LEU A 28 -2.95 -10.16 -8.91
C LEU A 28 -2.87 -9.38 -10.25
N GLY A 29 -3.06 -8.05 -10.22
CA GLY A 29 -3.03 -7.18 -11.39
C GLY A 29 -1.68 -6.52 -11.70
N GLY A 30 -0.58 -6.88 -11.03
CA GLY A 30 0.75 -6.30 -11.30
C GLY A 30 0.92 -4.83 -10.89
N LEU A 31 -0.07 -4.26 -10.19
CA LEU A 31 0.00 -2.90 -9.65
C LEU A 31 0.78 -2.88 -8.34
N ASP A 32 1.69 -1.92 -8.24
CA ASP A 32 2.55 -1.69 -7.09
C ASP A 32 2.41 -0.23 -6.63
N PRO A 33 2.06 0.05 -5.35
CA PRO A 33 2.06 1.41 -4.81
C PRO A 33 3.40 2.15 -4.95
N HIS A 34 4.50 1.40 -5.08
CA HIS A 34 5.87 1.91 -5.15
C HIS A 34 6.42 1.97 -6.58
N PHE A 35 5.56 1.84 -7.60
CA PHE A 35 5.98 1.75 -9.01
C PHE A 35 6.89 2.90 -9.46
N TYR A 36 6.67 4.12 -8.96
CA TYR A 36 7.43 5.31 -9.37
C TYR A 36 8.61 5.67 -8.44
N ASP A 37 8.86 4.92 -7.37
CA ASP A 37 9.83 5.30 -6.34
C ASP A 37 11.24 5.57 -6.89
N ASN A 38 11.66 4.82 -7.92
CA ASN A 38 12.99 4.92 -8.50
C ASN A 38 13.07 5.78 -9.77
N THR A 39 11.93 6.11 -10.39
CA THR A 39 11.89 6.82 -11.68
C THR A 39 11.36 8.24 -11.52
N CYS A 40 10.37 8.44 -10.66
CA CYS A 40 9.79 9.74 -10.33
C CYS A 40 9.24 9.72 -8.89
N PRO A 41 10.11 9.81 -7.86
CA PRO A 41 9.70 9.67 -6.46
C PRO A 41 8.70 10.74 -6.00
N GLN A 42 8.65 11.89 -6.69
CA GLN A 42 7.74 12.99 -6.39
C GLN A 42 6.43 12.94 -7.19
N ALA A 43 6.18 11.90 -8.00
CA ALA A 43 5.00 11.84 -8.87
C ALA A 43 3.69 12.12 -8.12
N GLN A 44 3.49 11.46 -6.96
CA GLN A 44 2.28 11.63 -6.16
C GLN A 44 2.16 13.04 -5.55
N GLU A 45 3.29 13.64 -5.14
CA GLU A 45 3.32 14.99 -4.57
C GLU A 45 2.99 16.04 -5.64
N ILE A 46 3.60 15.93 -6.82
CA ILE A 46 3.36 16.81 -7.96
C ILE A 46 1.89 16.79 -8.36
N VAL A 47 1.28 15.59 -8.50
CA VAL A 47 -0.14 15.47 -8.87
C VAL A 47 -1.04 16.11 -7.82
N LYS A 48 -0.77 15.89 -6.52
CA LYS A 48 -1.55 16.52 -5.43
C LYS A 48 -1.45 18.04 -5.45
N PHE A 49 -0.26 18.59 -5.70
CA PHE A 49 -0.06 20.03 -5.77
C PHE A 49 -0.86 20.66 -6.91
N VAL A 50 -0.77 20.08 -8.11
CA VAL A 50 -1.50 20.58 -9.29
C VAL A 50 -3.02 20.46 -9.11
N ASP A 51 -3.49 19.35 -8.55
CA ASP A 51 -4.93 19.16 -8.26
C ASP A 51 -5.45 20.20 -7.26
N ALA A 52 -4.67 20.50 -6.21
CA ALA A 52 -5.01 21.54 -5.24
C ALA A 52 -5.05 22.95 -5.86
N GLU A 53 -4.10 23.29 -6.74
CA GLU A 53 -4.10 24.55 -7.48
C GLU A 53 -5.31 24.65 -8.41
N ALA A 54 -5.62 23.59 -9.16
CA ALA A 54 -6.78 23.53 -10.03
C ALA A 54 -8.10 23.64 -9.25
N ALA A 55 -8.20 22.99 -8.09
CA ALA A 55 -9.36 23.08 -7.21
C ALA A 55 -9.55 24.50 -6.62
N ALA A 56 -8.46 25.23 -6.36
CA ALA A 56 -8.52 26.62 -5.92
C ALA A 56 -9.02 27.56 -7.02
N ILE A 57 -8.76 27.25 -8.30
CA ILE A 57 -9.24 28.00 -9.45
C ILE A 57 -10.71 27.67 -9.76
N ASP A 58 -11.07 26.39 -9.80
CA ASP A 58 -12.46 25.92 -9.93
C ASP A 58 -12.70 24.72 -9.00
N GLY A 59 -13.52 24.94 -7.97
CA GLY A 59 -13.85 23.92 -6.97
C GLY A 59 -14.54 22.66 -7.52
N ARG A 60 -15.00 22.67 -8.78
CA ARG A 60 -15.56 21.48 -9.44
C ARG A 60 -14.48 20.57 -10.06
N MET A 61 -13.24 21.04 -10.21
CA MET A 61 -12.17 20.30 -10.90
C MET A 61 -11.91 18.89 -10.34
N PRO A 62 -11.81 18.66 -9.01
CA PRO A 62 -11.58 17.31 -8.49
C PRO A 62 -12.69 16.32 -8.87
N ALA A 63 -13.95 16.78 -8.86
CA ALA A 63 -15.09 15.95 -9.25
C ALA A 63 -15.08 15.63 -10.76
N SER A 64 -14.70 16.61 -11.59
CA SER A 64 -14.51 16.41 -13.03
C SER A 64 -13.42 15.39 -13.34
N LEU A 65 -12.27 15.45 -12.66
CA LEU A 65 -11.17 14.49 -12.82
C LEU A 65 -11.56 13.08 -12.38
N LEU A 66 -12.27 12.96 -11.24
CA LEU A 66 -12.80 11.66 -10.79
C LEU A 66 -13.79 11.08 -11.81
N ARG A 67 -14.68 11.92 -12.36
CA ARG A 67 -15.60 11.49 -13.41
C ARG A 67 -14.83 11.05 -14.65
N GLN A 68 -13.79 11.78 -15.05
CA GLN A 68 -12.97 11.39 -16.19
C GLN A 68 -12.32 10.02 -15.98
N HIS A 69 -11.69 9.79 -14.81
CA HIS A 69 -11.10 8.50 -14.48
C HIS A 69 -12.11 7.33 -14.49
N PHE A 70 -13.37 7.58 -14.13
CA PHE A 70 -14.43 6.58 -14.21
C PHE A 70 -14.92 6.32 -15.65
N HIS A 71 -14.82 7.33 -16.53
CA HIS A 71 -15.24 7.19 -17.93
C HIS A 71 -14.18 6.49 -18.79
N ASP A 72 -12.91 6.55 -18.38
CA ASP A 72 -11.79 5.80 -18.96
C ASP A 72 -11.77 4.33 -18.47
#